data_AF-A0A1G2ELI0-F1
#
_entry.id   AF-A0A1G2ELI0-F1
#
_cell.length_a   1.000
_cell.length_b   1.000
_cell.length_c   1.000
_cell.angle_alpha   90.00
_cell.angle_beta   90.00
_cell.angle_gamma   90.00
#
_symmetry.space_group_name_H-M   'P 1'
#
loop_
_entity.id
_entity.type
_entity.pdbx_description
1 polymer ?
#
loop_
_entity_poly.entity_id
_entity_poly.type
_entity_poly.pdbx_seq_one_letter_code
_entity_poly.pdbx_strand_id
1 'polypeptide(L)'
;MNYFLVPAISAKPPTGSIPSNSATVFLVINNLINWAFYLILIAAIFMILAAAFTFLTAAGNEEKTSKARNYILYAIIAVIIAFLAKAIIALVAYILGVQNIPFF
;
A
#
# COMPACT_ATOMS: atom_id res chain seq x y z
N MET A 1 -43.88 27.67 -20.44
CA MET A 1 -42.63 28.19 -21.06
C MET A 1 -41.91 28.98 -19.97
N ASN A 2 -40.83 28.55 -19.32
CA ASN A 2 -39.79 27.60 -19.71
C ASN A 2 -39.18 26.93 -18.48
N TYR A 3 -39.08 25.61 -18.55
CA TYR A 3 -38.32 24.71 -17.68
C TYR A 3 -36.82 24.85 -17.99
N PHE A 4 -36.21 25.99 -17.65
CA PHE A 4 -34.74 26.10 -17.75
C PHE A 4 -34.12 25.21 -16.68
N LEU A 5 -33.76 24.02 -17.13
CA LEU A 5 -32.80 23.13 -16.51
C LEU A 5 -31.56 23.99 -16.22
N VAL A 6 -31.37 24.39 -14.96
CA VAL A 6 -30.02 24.67 -14.51
C VAL A 6 -29.32 23.33 -14.71
N PRO A 7 -28.40 23.17 -15.68
CA PRO A 7 -27.62 21.97 -15.68
C PRO A 7 -26.96 21.99 -14.30
N ALA A 8 -27.13 20.91 -13.55
CA ALA A 8 -26.15 20.59 -12.54
C ALA A 8 -24.83 20.55 -13.31
N ILE A 9 -24.16 21.70 -13.40
CA ILE A 9 -22.72 21.74 -13.42
C ILE A 9 -22.36 21.10 -12.09
N SER A 10 -22.36 19.77 -12.12
CA SER A 10 -21.32 18.97 -11.52
C SER A 10 -20.03 19.56 -12.05
N ALA A 11 -19.63 20.69 -11.47
CA ALA A 11 -18.27 21.09 -11.39
C ALA A 11 -17.66 19.94 -10.60
N LYS A 12 -17.25 18.90 -11.33
CA LYS A 12 -16.21 18.00 -10.89
C LYS A 12 -15.21 18.91 -10.16
N PRO A 13 -14.96 18.68 -8.86
CA PRO A 13 -14.06 19.55 -8.10
C PRO A 13 -12.83 19.73 -8.97
N PRO A 14 -12.36 20.98 -9.17
CA PRO A 14 -11.35 21.30 -10.16
C PRO A 14 -10.25 20.27 -10.02
N THR A 15 -10.19 19.33 -10.95
CA THR A 15 -9.02 18.49 -11.11
C THR A 15 -8.00 19.50 -11.54
N GLY A 16 -7.27 20.03 -10.56
CA GLY A 16 -6.08 20.83 -10.79
C GLY A 16 -5.32 20.05 -11.84
N SER A 17 -5.28 20.60 -13.05
CA SER A 17 -4.50 20.06 -14.13
C SER A 17 -3.06 20.23 -13.68
N ILE A 18 -2.59 19.23 -12.93
CA ILE A 18 -1.19 19.10 -12.56
C ILE A 18 -0.46 19.08 -13.90
N PRO A 19 0.51 19.98 -14.12
CA PRO A 19 1.28 20.00 -15.35
C PRO A 19 1.79 18.58 -15.62
N SER A 20 1.61 18.13 -16.86
CA SER A 20 1.75 16.75 -17.35
C SER A 20 3.08 16.06 -16.99
N ASN A 21 4.04 16.82 -16.47
CA ASN A 21 5.38 16.39 -16.10
C ASN A 21 5.48 15.97 -14.62
N SER A 22 4.79 16.64 -13.68
CA SER A 22 4.86 16.31 -12.24
C SER A 22 3.85 15.27 -11.81
N ALA A 23 2.65 15.24 -12.43
CA ALA A 23 1.69 14.15 -12.26
C ALA A 23 2.26 12.81 -12.73
N THR A 24 3.02 12.80 -13.82
CA THR A 24 3.60 11.57 -14.38
C THR A 24 4.61 10.95 -13.40
N VAL A 25 5.47 11.75 -12.78
CA VAL A 25 6.44 11.25 -11.78
C VAL A 25 5.70 10.64 -10.59
N PHE A 26 4.67 11.31 -10.08
CA PHE A 26 3.87 10.81 -8.97
C PHE A 26 3.14 9.49 -9.33
N LEU A 27 2.56 9.40 -10.53
CA LEU A 27 1.88 8.19 -11.00
C LEU A 27 2.85 7.01 -11.17
N VAL A 28 4.05 7.25 -11.70
CA VAL A 28 5.09 6.23 -11.83
C VAL A 28 5.53 5.73 -10.45
N ILE A 29 5.77 6.64 -9.50
CA ILE A 29 6.13 6.30 -8.12
C ILE A 29 5.01 5.49 -7.45
N ASN A 30 3.75 5.93 -7.59
CA ASN A 30 2.61 5.23 -7.02
C ASN A 30 2.47 3.80 -7.61
N ASN A 31 2.60 3.66 -8.92
CA ASN A 31 2.54 2.35 -9.57
C ASN A 31 3.67 1.43 -9.11
N LEU A 32 4.89 1.95 -8.99
CA LEU A 32 6.03 1.20 -8.49
C LEU A 32 5.81 0.71 -7.06
N ILE A 33 5.25 1.57 -6.20
CA ILE A 33 5.04 1.24 -4.79
C ILE A 33 3.87 0.28 -4.61
N ASN A 34 2.80 0.40 -5.39
CA ASN A 34 1.72 -0.59 -5.40
C ASN A 34 2.25 -1.97 -5.83
N TRP A 35 3.07 -2.03 -6.88
CA TRP A 35 3.70 -3.28 -7.30
C TRP A 35 4.62 -3.87 -6.21
N ALA A 36 5.44 -3.03 -5.57
CA ALA A 36 6.28 -3.44 -4.45
C ALA A 36 5.45 -3.92 -3.25
N PHE A 37 4.33 -3.26 -2.95
CA PHE A 37 3.42 -3.65 -1.88
C PHE A 37 2.86 -5.05 -2.11
N TYR A 38 2.40 -5.36 -3.33
CA TYR A 38 1.95 -6.71 -3.68
C TYR A 38 3.04 -7.77 -3.52
N LEU A 39 4.27 -7.47 -3.95
CA LEU A 39 5.41 -8.37 -3.75
C LEU A 39 5.72 -8.60 -2.27
N ILE A 40 5.70 -7.55 -1.45
CA ILE A 40 5.96 -7.66 -0.01
C ILE A 40 4.87 -8.49 0.66
N LEU A 41 3.61 -8.32 0.26
CA LEU A 41 2.48 -9.08 0.80
C LEU A 41 2.62 -10.58 0.50
N ILE A 42 2.98 -10.92 -0.75
CA ILE A 42 3.26 -12.30 -1.16
C ILE A 42 4.45 -12.85 -0.37
N ALA A 43 5.55 -12.11 -0.27
CA ALA A 43 6.73 -12.52 0.48
C ALA A 43 6.43 -12.72 1.97
N ALA A 44 5.58 -11.87 2.57
CA ALA A 44 5.15 -12.00 3.95
C ALA A 44 4.40 -13.32 4.18
N ILE A 45 3.52 -13.71 3.26
CA ILE A 45 2.81 -15.00 3.34
C ILE A 45 3.81 -16.16 3.33
N PHE A 46 4.80 -16.15 2.44
CA PHE A 46 5.84 -17.17 2.39
C PHE A 46 6.68 -17.24 3.68
N MET A 47 7.04 -16.09 4.26
CA MET A 47 7.77 -16.05 5.54
C MET A 47 6.92 -16.59 6.70
N ILE A 48 5.63 -16.26 6.75
CA ILE A 48 4.72 -16.79 7.78
C ILE A 48 4.60 -18.31 7.65
N LEU A 49 4.49 -18.84 6.43
CA LEU A 49 4.47 -20.28 6.21
C LEU A 49 5.78 -20.94 6.67
N ALA A 50 6.93 -20.39 6.29
CA ALA A 50 8.23 -20.90 6.73
C ALA A 50 8.38 -20.86 8.26
N ALA A 51 7.90 -19.79 8.90
CA ALA A 51 7.88 -19.67 10.36
C ALA A 51 6.98 -20.72 11.01
N ALA A 52 5.78 -20.95 10.46
CA ALA A 52 4.84 -21.95 10.95
C ALA A 52 5.41 -23.36 10.87
N PHE A 53 5.99 -23.76 9.73
CA PHE A 53 6.66 -25.07 9.60
C PHE A 53 7.82 -25.21 10.57
N THR A 54 8.64 -24.16 10.74
CA THR A 54 9.75 -24.17 11.68
C THR A 54 9.26 -24.29 13.13
N PHE A 55 8.14 -23.66 13.46
CA PHE A 55 7.53 -23.74 14.78
C PHE A 55 6.94 -25.13 15.07
N LEU A 56 6.22 -25.72 14.11
CA LEU A 56 5.65 -27.06 14.23
C LEU A 56 6.74 -28.14 14.33
N THR A 57 7.82 -28.00 13.56
CA THR A 57 8.95 -28.97 13.57
C THR A 57 9.95 -28.73 14.69
N ALA A 58 9.79 -27.68 15.50
CA ALA A 58 10.71 -27.36 16.58
C ALA A 58 10.75 -28.43 17.69
N ALA A 59 9.70 -29.25 17.85
CA ALA A 59 9.65 -30.42 18.75
C ALA A 59 10.20 -30.18 20.18
N GLY A 60 10.04 -28.96 20.71
CA GLY A 60 10.54 -28.58 22.04
C GLY A 60 11.99 -28.07 22.09
N ASN A 61 12.69 -27.98 20.96
CA ASN A 61 13.99 -27.31 20.88
C ASN A 61 13.79 -25.78 20.96
N GLU A 62 14.33 -25.18 22.03
CA GLU A 62 14.26 -23.74 22.31
C GLU A 62 14.88 -22.89 21.20
N GLU A 63 15.96 -23.36 20.57
CA GLU A 63 16.66 -22.62 19.50
C GLU A 63 15.78 -22.48 18.25
N LYS A 64 15.12 -23.57 17.86
CA LYS A 64 14.20 -23.61 16.71
C LYS A 64 12.96 -22.75 16.97
N THR A 65 12.45 -22.81 18.21
CA THR A 65 11.31 -22.01 18.66
C THR A 65 11.63 -20.51 18.64
N SER A 66 12.83 -20.13 19.11
CA SER A 66 13.32 -18.75 19.08
C SER A 66 13.48 -18.23 17.65
N LYS A 67 14.06 -19.04 16.75
CA LYS A 67 14.15 -18.69 15.31
C LYS A 67 12.77 -18.49 14.67
N ALA A 68 11.81 -19.36 14.96
CA ALA A 68 10.45 -19.22 14.43
C ALA A 68 9.77 -17.92 14.90
N ARG A 69 9.96 -17.53 16.18
CA ARG A 69 9.46 -16.24 16.69
C ARG A 69 10.09 -15.06 15.95
N ASN A 70 11.40 -15.10 15.69
CA ASN A 70 12.08 -14.05 14.94
C ASN A 70 11.55 -13.94 13.50
N TYR A 71 11.23 -15.06 12.84
CA TYR A 71 10.61 -15.01 11.52
C TYR A 71 9.23 -14.36 11.53
N ILE A 72 8.42 -14.63 12.55
CA ILE A 72 7.12 -13.95 12.72
C ILE A 72 7.33 -12.45 12.95
N LEU A 73 8.29 -12.05 13.80
CA LEU A 73 8.61 -10.65 14.02
C LEU A 73 9.02 -9.94 12.74
N TYR A 74 9.89 -10.56 11.93
CA TYR A 74 10.29 -9.99 10.64
C TYR A 74 9.13 -9.88 9.65
N ALA A 75 8.23 -10.87 9.62
CA ALA A 75 7.03 -10.80 8.80
C ALA A 75 6.12 -9.63 9.22
N ILE A 76 5.91 -9.43 10.52
CA ILE A 76 5.12 -8.31 11.06
C ILE A 76 5.78 -6.97 10.68
N ILE A 77 7.09 -6.84 10.86
CA ILE A 77 7.83 -5.62 10.51
C ILE A 77 7.71 -5.30 9.02
N ALA A 78 7.82 -6.31 8.15
CA ALA A 78 7.66 -6.13 6.70
C ALA A 78 6.27 -5.57 6.33
N VAL A 79 5.22 -6.11 6.95
CA VAL A 79 3.85 -5.62 6.74
C VAL A 79 3.71 -4.18 7.24
N ILE A 80 4.21 -3.86 8.44
CA ILE A 80 4.17 -2.50 8.98
C ILE A 80 4.84 -1.50 8.04
N ILE A 81 6.03 -1.82 7.55
CA ILE A 81 6.77 -0.95 6.61
C ILE A 81 5.97 -0.76 5.31
N ALA A 82 5.35 -1.82 4.79
CA ALA A 82 4.54 -1.75 3.58
C ALA A 82 3.32 -0.82 3.76
N PHE A 83 2.66 -0.87 4.92
CA PHE A 83 1.57 0.04 5.26
C PHE A 83 2.04 1.48 5.43
N LEU A 84 3.16 1.71 6.12
CA LEU A 84 3.75 3.04 6.31
C LEU A 84 4.11 3.70 4.98
N ALA A 85 4.71 2.96 4.06
CA ALA A 85 5.06 3.47 2.73
C ALA A 85 3.84 4.03 2.00
N LYS A 86 2.72 3.29 2.02
CA LYS A 86 1.46 3.73 1.40
C LYS A 86 0.83 4.91 2.11
N ALA A 87 0.90 4.96 3.44
CA ALA A 87 0.38 6.07 4.23
C ALA A 87 1.08 7.40 3.88
N ILE A 88 2.40 7.37 3.69
CA ILE A 88 3.17 8.56 3.32
C ILE A 88 2.76 9.07 1.93
N ILE A 89 2.62 8.19 0.93
CA ILE A 89 2.21 8.59 -0.42
C ILE A 89 0.80 9.18 -0.41
N ALA A 90 -0.12 8.57 0.33
CA ALA A 90 -1.49 9.07 0.45
C ALA A 90 -1.53 10.47 1.08
N LEU A 91 -0.66 10.74 2.06
CA LEU A 91 -0.52 12.07 2.65
C LEU A 91 0.05 13.07 1.64
N VAL A 92 1.11 12.71 0.92
CA VAL A 92 1.72 13.56 -0.11
C VAL A 92 0.70 13.88 -1.22
N ALA A 93 -0.04 12.87 -1.67
CA ALA A 93 -1.10 13.01 -2.65
C ALA A 93 -2.22 13.95 -2.22
N TYR A 94 -2.64 13.83 -0.96
CA TYR A 94 -3.67 14.66 -0.37
C TYR A 94 -3.25 16.14 -0.39
N ILE A 95 -2.00 16.42 0.00
CA ILE A 95 -1.42 17.77 -0.05
C ILE A 95 -1.33 18.29 -1.50
N LEU A 96 -1.05 17.41 -2.46
CA LEU A 96 -0.95 17.74 -3.89
C LEU A 96 -2.31 17.80 -4.62
N GLY A 97 -3.43 17.53 -3.94
CA GLY A 97 -4.77 17.57 -4.54
C GLY A 97 -5.06 16.41 -5.50
N VAL A 98 -4.33 15.29 -5.40
CA VAL A 98 -4.58 14.10 -6.23
C VAL A 98 -5.77 13.33 -5.66
N GLN A 99 -6.90 13.35 -6.37
CA GLN A 99 -8.18 12.83 -5.88
C GLN A 99 -8.41 11.33 -6.19
N ASN A 100 -7.59 10.71 -7.03
CA ASN A 100 -7.79 9.34 -7.49
C ASN A 100 -6.50 8.53 -7.42
N ILE A 101 -6.24 7.97 -6.25
CA ILE A 101 -5.15 7.02 -6.03
C ILE A 101 -5.78 5.72 -5.55
N PRO A 102 -5.75 4.65 -6.37
CA PRO A 102 -6.20 3.35 -5.92
C PRO A 102 -5.27 2.87 -4.81
N PHE A 103 -5.84 2.68 -3.62
CA PHE A 103 -5.13 2.09 -2.50
C PHE A 103 -4.85 0.60 -2.74
N PHE A 104 -5.56 -0.07 -3.63
CA PHE A 104 -5.31 -1.46 -4.04
C PHE A 104 -5.65 -1.58 -5.52
#